data_AF-A0A936HZV0-F1
#
_entry.id   AF-A0A936HZV0-F1
#
_cell.length_a   1.000
_cell.length_b   1.000
_cell.length_c   1.000
_cell.angle_alpha   90.00
_cell.angle_beta   90.00
_cell.angle_gamma   90.00
#
_symmetry.space_group_name_H-M   'P 1'
#
loop_
_entity.id
_entity.type
_entity.pdbx_description
1 polymer ?
#
loop_
_entity_poly.entity_id
_entity_poly.type
_entity_poly.pdbx_seq_one_letter_code
_entity_poly.pdbx_strand_id
1 'polypeptide(L)'
;MKGEFASLYTGRLWSVLSWDQLSGFWQRIDPGAGWYLFAPDVDSAVPAEAADAATVTNFIARIDALLRAEHHESYCGIVYADDLENPRLIKIYDPSNLGSSCGSSKNPPLPGWIMSRLPPDELPASRTAAANRKRWWQGLLGDS
;
A
#
# COMPACT_ATOMS: atom_id res chain seq x y z
N MET A 1 -25.57 -3.18 -0.12
CA MET A 1 -24.76 -2.96 1.10
C MET A 1 -23.31 -3.08 0.68
N LYS A 2 -22.46 -2.08 0.92
CA LYS A 2 -21.02 -2.21 0.61
C LYS A 2 -20.40 -3.19 1.62
N GLY A 3 -19.50 -4.06 1.17
CA GLY A 3 -18.73 -4.94 2.06
C GLY A 3 -17.90 -4.15 3.07
N GLU A 4 -17.43 -4.81 4.13
CA GLU A 4 -16.63 -4.19 5.19
C GLU A 4 -15.32 -3.60 4.62
N PHE A 5 -14.64 -4.39 3.76
CA PHE A 5 -13.45 -3.92 3.05
C PHE A 5 -13.76 -2.71 2.15
N ALA A 6 -14.79 -2.76 1.31
CA ALA A 6 -15.17 -1.63 0.47
C ALA A 6 -15.48 -0.35 1.26
N SER A 7 -16.08 -0.49 2.45
CA SER A 7 -16.36 0.64 3.34
C SER A 7 -15.07 1.23 3.94
N LEU A 8 -14.14 0.37 4.35
CA LEU A 8 -12.82 0.79 4.85
C LEU A 8 -12.00 1.45 3.72
N TYR A 9 -11.99 0.84 2.54
CA TYR A 9 -11.27 1.31 1.36
C TYR A 9 -11.72 2.69 0.87
N THR A 10 -13.02 2.98 0.94
CA THR A 10 -13.58 4.29 0.53
C THR A 10 -13.79 5.25 1.70
N GLY A 11 -13.39 4.85 2.91
CA GLY A 11 -13.51 5.63 4.13
C GLY A 11 -12.48 6.75 4.24
N ARG A 12 -12.50 7.43 5.40
CA ARG A 12 -11.50 8.45 5.74
C ARG A 12 -10.14 7.79 5.94
N LEU A 13 -9.11 8.42 5.39
CA LEU A 13 -7.72 8.05 5.62
C LEU A 13 -6.93 9.25 6.11
N TRP A 14 -5.87 8.98 6.85
CA TRP A 14 -4.92 9.93 7.39
C TRP A 14 -3.57 9.74 6.73
N SER A 15 -2.93 10.84 6.34
CA SER A 15 -1.61 10.80 5.72
C SER A 15 -0.51 10.66 6.78
N VAL A 16 0.48 9.81 6.48
CA VAL A 16 1.78 9.83 7.13
C VAL A 16 2.61 10.92 6.43
N LEU A 17 2.67 12.09 7.03
CA LEU A 17 3.18 13.31 6.39
C LEU A 17 4.71 13.34 6.35
N SER A 18 5.40 13.02 7.45
CA SER A 18 6.85 13.14 7.54
C SER A 18 7.57 11.79 7.48
N TRP A 19 8.85 11.82 7.11
CA TRP A 19 9.72 10.64 7.13
C TRP A 19 9.91 10.03 8.52
N ASP A 20 9.95 10.86 9.56
CA ASP A 20 10.02 10.40 10.95
C ASP A 20 8.71 9.74 11.40
N GLN A 21 7.57 10.31 10.98
CA GLN A 21 6.27 9.71 11.21
C GLN A 21 6.16 8.36 10.52
N LEU A 22 6.71 8.22 9.31
CA LEU A 22 6.77 6.94 8.59
C LEU A 22 7.55 5.88 9.38
N SER A 23 8.76 6.23 9.85
CA SER A 23 9.57 5.33 10.68
C SER A 23 8.81 4.87 11.93
N GLY A 24 8.15 5.80 12.63
CA GLY A 24 7.34 5.46 13.79
C GLY A 24 6.09 4.64 13.44
N PHE A 25 5.44 4.94 12.32
CA PHE A 25 4.25 4.22 11.86
C PHE A 25 4.58 2.75 11.60
N TRP A 26 5.69 2.46 10.90
CA TRP A 26 6.14 1.08 10.67
C TRP A 26 6.43 0.29 11.93
N GLN A 27 7.01 0.92 12.95
CA GLN A 27 7.28 0.26 14.24
C GLN A 27 6.01 -0.16 14.99
N ARG A 28 4.85 0.40 14.66
CA ARG A 28 3.56 0.06 15.27
C ARG A 28 2.86 -1.11 14.58
N ILE A 29 3.30 -1.48 13.38
CA ILE A 29 2.68 -2.57 12.64
C ILE A 29 3.09 -3.90 13.26
N ASP A 30 2.13 -4.62 13.81
CA ASP A 30 2.29 -6.02 14.17
C ASP A 30 2.26 -6.87 12.88
N PRO A 31 3.38 -7.52 12.49
CA PRO A 31 3.43 -8.33 11.27
C PRO A 31 2.50 -9.55 11.35
N GLY A 32 2.16 -10.02 12.55
CA GLY A 32 1.30 -11.18 12.79
C GLY A 32 -0.20 -10.88 12.77
N ALA A 33 -0.61 -9.63 12.55
CA ALA A 33 -2.01 -9.20 12.70
C ALA A 33 -2.94 -9.60 11.53
N GLY A 34 -2.54 -10.55 10.68
CA GLY A 34 -3.35 -11.06 9.57
C GLY A 34 -3.43 -10.09 8.38
N TRP A 35 -2.28 -9.67 7.85
CA TRP A 35 -2.22 -8.72 6.74
C TRP A 35 -2.33 -9.38 5.37
N TYR A 36 -3.31 -8.97 4.59
CA TYR A 36 -3.40 -9.20 3.15
C TYR A 36 -2.57 -8.13 2.42
N LEU A 37 -1.60 -8.57 1.62
CA LEU A 37 -0.70 -7.71 0.85
C LEU A 37 -1.04 -7.83 -0.63
N PHE A 38 -1.29 -6.71 -1.32
CA PHE A 38 -1.58 -6.75 -2.75
C PHE A 38 -1.24 -5.45 -3.48
N ALA A 39 -1.05 -5.58 -4.78
CA ALA A 39 -0.70 -4.49 -5.70
C ALA A 39 -1.73 -4.44 -6.84
N PRO A 40 -2.79 -3.60 -6.72
CA PRO A 40 -3.98 -3.65 -7.60
C PRO A 40 -3.70 -3.53 -9.11
N ASP A 41 -2.62 -2.85 -9.49
CA ASP A 41 -2.24 -2.66 -10.91
C ASP A 41 -1.24 -3.73 -11.42
N VAL A 42 -0.71 -4.58 -10.53
CA VAL A 42 0.26 -5.64 -10.86
C VAL A 42 -0.45 -6.97 -11.04
N ASP A 43 -1.33 -7.30 -10.11
CA ASP A 43 -2.13 -8.52 -10.11
C ASP A 43 -3.61 -8.15 -9.92
N SER A 44 -4.44 -8.65 -10.82
CA SER A 44 -5.90 -8.50 -10.75
C SER A 44 -6.52 -9.43 -9.71
N ALA A 45 -5.84 -10.53 -9.36
CA ALA A 45 -6.28 -11.40 -8.28
C ALA A 45 -5.87 -10.82 -6.93
N VAL A 46 -6.84 -10.68 -6.03
CA VAL A 46 -6.56 -10.33 -4.65
C VAL A 46 -6.21 -11.60 -3.84
N PRO A 47 -5.33 -11.52 -2.83
CA PRO A 47 -4.91 -12.69 -2.05
C PRO A 47 -6.09 -13.29 -1.28
N ALA A 48 -6.22 -14.62 -1.35
CA ALA A 48 -7.23 -15.36 -0.59
C ALA A 48 -6.87 -15.53 0.89
N GLU A 49 -5.58 -15.47 1.21
CA GLU A 49 -5.04 -15.68 2.56
C GLU A 49 -4.17 -14.50 2.99
N ALA A 50 -4.11 -14.27 4.30
CA ALA A 50 -3.19 -13.30 4.87
C ALA A 50 -1.75 -13.80 4.73
N ALA A 51 -0.83 -12.87 4.50
CA ALA A 51 0.60 -13.15 4.49
C ALA A 51 1.09 -13.49 5.91
N ASP A 52 2.14 -14.31 5.99
CA ASP A 52 2.79 -14.59 7.27
C ASP A 52 3.61 -13.39 7.78
N ALA A 53 3.99 -13.43 9.05
CA ALA A 53 4.73 -12.35 9.71
C ALA A 53 6.07 -12.05 9.02
N ALA A 54 6.74 -13.05 8.45
CA ALA A 54 8.02 -12.88 7.76
C ALA A 54 7.84 -12.09 6.46
N THR A 55 6.83 -12.45 5.66
CA THR A 55 6.46 -11.78 4.42
C THR A 55 6.05 -10.33 4.67
N VAL A 56 5.25 -10.07 5.72
CA VAL A 56 4.85 -8.71 6.11
C VAL A 56 6.06 -7.89 6.54
N THR A 57 6.95 -8.46 7.34
CA THR A 57 8.19 -7.78 7.77
C THR A 57 9.07 -7.42 6.57
N ASN A 58 9.28 -8.37 5.64
CA ASN A 58 10.05 -8.15 4.43
C ASN A 58 9.40 -7.09 3.53
N PHE A 59 8.08 -7.13 3.38
CA PHE A 59 7.33 -6.12 2.62
C PHE A 59 7.53 -4.71 3.19
N ILE A 60 7.38 -4.54 4.51
CA ILE A 60 7.55 -3.24 5.18
C ILE A 60 8.98 -2.72 4.99
N ALA A 61 10.00 -3.56 5.18
CA ALA A 61 11.39 -3.16 5.00
C ALA A 61 11.69 -2.73 3.55
N ARG A 62 11.21 -3.51 2.57
CA ARG A 62 11.44 -3.22 1.15
C ARG A 62 10.67 -1.99 0.68
N ILE A 63 9.44 -1.79 1.17
CA ILE A 63 8.64 -0.64 0.77
C ILE A 63 9.21 0.63 1.40
N ASP A 64 9.65 0.62 2.66
CA ASP A 64 10.32 1.77 3.28
C ASP A 64 11.57 2.17 2.48
N ALA A 65 12.42 1.20 2.13
CA ALA A 65 13.61 1.43 1.31
C ALA A 65 13.25 2.02 -0.08
N LEU A 66 12.23 1.47 -0.74
CA LEU A 66 11.76 1.98 -2.03
C LEU A 66 11.27 3.43 -1.92
N LEU A 67 10.42 3.73 -0.94
CA LEU A 67 9.84 5.07 -0.80
C LEU A 67 10.93 6.10 -0.51
N ARG A 68 11.91 5.78 0.33
CA ARG A 68 13.04 6.69 0.65
C ARG A 68 13.99 6.90 -0.53
N ALA A 69 14.16 5.89 -1.37
CA ALA A 69 15.03 5.97 -2.54
C ALA A 69 14.37 6.76 -3.68
N GLU A 70 13.07 6.57 -3.91
CA GLU A 70 12.40 7.02 -5.12
C GLU A 70 11.52 8.27 -4.90
N HIS A 71 11.14 8.59 -3.66
CA HIS A 71 10.38 9.80 -3.35
C HIS A 71 11.32 10.94 -2.97
N HIS A 72 11.73 11.73 -3.96
CA HIS A 72 12.72 12.79 -3.81
C HIS A 72 12.16 14.07 -3.14
N GLU A 73 11.08 13.96 -2.38
CA GLU A 73 10.46 15.05 -1.64
C GLU A 73 10.99 15.11 -0.19
N SER A 74 10.95 16.30 0.40
CA SER A 74 11.35 16.51 1.80
C SER A 74 10.39 15.89 2.84
N TYR A 75 9.25 15.36 2.38
CA TYR A 75 8.20 14.76 3.20
C TYR A 75 7.77 13.41 2.60
N CYS A 76 7.03 12.61 3.36
CA CYS A 76 6.47 11.33 2.90
C CYS A 76 5.16 11.57 2.13
N GLY A 77 4.03 11.84 2.80
CA GLY A 77 2.78 12.28 2.16
C GLY A 77 2.12 11.30 1.16
N ILE A 78 2.66 10.09 1.04
CA ILE A 78 2.28 9.07 0.03
C ILE A 78 1.88 7.74 0.66
N VAL A 79 1.87 7.68 2.00
CA VAL A 79 1.34 6.57 2.79
C VAL A 79 0.13 7.08 3.56
N TYR A 80 -0.97 6.32 3.50
CA TYR A 80 -2.23 6.68 4.12
C TYR A 80 -2.80 5.48 4.89
N ALA A 81 -3.41 5.70 6.04
CA ALA A 81 -4.07 4.64 6.80
C ALA A 81 -5.44 5.07 7.34
N ASP A 82 -6.31 4.10 7.64
CA ASP A 82 -7.61 4.40 8.28
C ASP A 82 -7.44 4.93 9.72
N ASP A 83 -6.38 4.49 10.39
CA ASP A 83 -5.96 4.91 11.73
C ASP A 83 -4.43 4.85 11.81
N LEU A 84 -3.78 5.86 12.40
CA LEU A 84 -2.31 5.94 12.50
C LEU A 84 -1.74 5.22 13.72
N GLU A 85 -2.58 4.88 14.71
CA GLU A 85 -2.18 4.18 15.93
C GLU A 85 -2.50 2.68 15.83
N ASN A 86 -3.64 2.32 15.23
CA ASN A 86 -4.09 0.94 15.07
C ASN A 86 -4.63 0.66 13.64
N PRO A 87 -3.77 0.73 12.60
CA PRO A 87 -4.20 0.65 11.21
C PRO A 87 -4.84 -0.71 10.89
N ARG A 88 -5.94 -0.71 10.14
CA ARG A 88 -6.53 -1.89 9.50
C ARG A 88 -6.37 -1.86 7.99
N LEU A 89 -6.17 -0.67 7.41
CA LEU A 89 -5.92 -0.46 6.01
C LEU A 89 -4.77 0.53 5.85
N ILE A 90 -3.82 0.19 4.98
CA ILE A 90 -2.70 1.04 4.61
C ILE A 90 -2.65 1.10 3.09
N LYS A 91 -2.67 2.30 2.53
CA LYS A 91 -2.53 2.58 1.10
C LYS A 91 -1.21 3.28 0.86
N ILE A 92 -0.39 2.72 -0.02
CA ILE A 92 0.93 3.22 -0.36
C ILE A 92 0.94 3.59 -1.83
N TYR A 93 1.25 4.85 -2.13
CA TYR A 93 1.28 5.39 -3.47
C TYR A 93 2.69 5.34 -4.04
N ASP A 94 2.79 4.89 -5.29
CA ASP A 94 4.06 4.75 -6.02
C ASP A 94 4.61 6.14 -6.42
N PRO A 95 5.82 6.53 -5.94
CA PRO A 95 6.44 7.80 -6.29
C PRO A 95 6.53 8.06 -7.80
N SER A 96 6.75 7.00 -8.59
CA SER A 96 6.87 7.08 -10.04
C SER A 96 5.55 7.42 -10.76
N ASN A 97 4.41 7.38 -10.05
CA ASN A 97 3.08 7.65 -10.60
C ASN A 97 2.49 9.01 -10.14
N LEU A 98 3.17 9.74 -9.23
CA LEU A 98 2.63 10.97 -8.63
C LEU A 98 2.65 12.18 -9.57
N GLY A 99 3.66 12.26 -10.46
CA GLY A 99 3.84 13.38 -11.40
C GLY A 99 2.76 13.53 -12.48
N SER A 100 1.81 12.60 -12.56
CA SER A 100 0.71 12.63 -13.54
C SER A 100 -0.62 13.18 -13.01
N SER A 101 -0.69 13.60 -11.72
CA SER A 101 -1.94 14.04 -11.08
C SER A 101 -1.83 15.38 -10.34
N CYS A 102 -1.01 16.31 -10.85
CA CYS A 102 -1.06 17.72 -10.41
C CYS A 102 -2.22 18.43 -11.12
N GLY A 103 -3.45 18.22 -10.62
CA GLY A 103 -4.62 18.96 -11.09
C GLY A 103 -5.89 18.14 -10.97
N SER A 104 -6.72 18.47 -9.97
CA SER A 104 -8.19 18.32 -9.94
C SER A 104 -8.81 17.24 -10.86
N SER A 105 -8.27 16.03 -10.88
CA SER A 105 -8.68 15.03 -11.86
C SER A 105 -9.78 14.17 -11.25
N LYS A 106 -10.79 13.85 -12.08
CA LYS A 106 -11.97 13.05 -11.69
C LYS A 106 -11.62 11.60 -11.30
N ASN A 107 -10.36 11.18 -11.49
CA ASN A 107 -9.84 9.84 -11.21
C ASN A 107 -8.55 9.96 -10.39
N PRO A 108 -8.62 9.92 -9.04
CA PRO A 108 -7.41 9.91 -8.23
C PRO A 108 -6.51 8.72 -8.63
N PRO A 109 -5.18 8.85 -8.52
CA PRO A 109 -4.28 7.73 -8.74
C PRO A 109 -4.69 6.57 -7.82
N LEU A 110 -4.54 5.34 -8.29
CA LEU A 110 -4.67 4.19 -7.41
C LEU A 110 -3.44 4.05 -6.53
N PRO A 111 -3.59 3.47 -5.33
CA PRO A 111 -2.44 3.07 -4.54
C PRO A 111 -1.63 2.02 -5.33
N GLY A 112 -0.31 2.12 -5.26
CA GLY A 112 0.58 1.12 -5.85
C GLY A 112 0.56 -0.19 -5.07
N TRP A 113 0.41 -0.10 -3.75
CA TRP A 113 0.34 -1.24 -2.83
C TRP A 113 -0.65 -0.99 -1.70
N ILE A 114 -1.22 -2.07 -1.18
CA ILE A 114 -2.17 -2.05 -0.07
C ILE A 114 -1.79 -3.13 0.94
N MET A 115 -1.89 -2.77 2.22
CA MET A 115 -1.96 -3.72 3.34
C MET A 115 -3.35 -3.63 3.95
N SER A 116 -4.03 -4.76 4.15
CA SER A 116 -5.37 -4.81 4.76
C SER A 116 -5.44 -5.92 5.81
N ARG A 117 -6.06 -5.67 6.96
CA ARG A 117 -6.45 -6.71 7.93
C ARG A 117 -7.81 -7.33 7.62
N LEU A 118 -8.53 -6.78 6.65
CA LEU A 118 -9.75 -7.36 6.10
C LEU A 118 -9.44 -8.10 4.80
N PRO A 119 -10.06 -9.26 4.54
CA PRO A 119 -10.01 -9.89 3.24
C PRO A 119 -10.42 -8.89 2.15
N PRO A 120 -9.59 -8.70 1.11
CA PRO A 120 -9.91 -7.76 0.04
C PRO A 120 -11.05 -8.27 -0.84
N ASP A 121 -11.96 -7.37 -1.21
CA ASP A 121 -12.87 -7.59 -2.33
C ASP A 121 -12.10 -7.41 -3.66
N GLU A 122 -12.57 -8.05 -4.73
CA GLU A 122 -12.06 -7.75 -6.08
C GLU A 122 -12.19 -6.25 -6.36
N LEU A 123 -11.06 -5.61 -6.63
CA LEU A 123 -11.03 -4.22 -7.04
C LEU A 123 -11.20 -4.15 -8.55
N PRO A 124 -11.99 -3.18 -9.07
CA PRO A 124 -12.11 -2.99 -10.52
C PRO A 124 -10.72 -2.74 -11.11
N ALA A 125 -10.36 -3.56 -12.09
CA ALA A 125 -9.06 -3.51 -12.75
C ALA A 125 -8.79 -2.10 -13.29
N SER A 126 -7.60 -1.59 -13.01
CA SER A 126 -7.12 -0.32 -13.53
C SER A 126 -5.70 -0.52 -14.06
N ARG A 127 -5.29 0.46 -14.86
CA ARG A 127 -4.09 0.53 -15.70
C ARG A 127 -2.97 -0.45 -15.31
N THR A 128 -2.47 -1.16 -16.31
CA THR A 128 -1.31 -2.04 -16.20
C THR A 128 -0.13 -1.36 -15.53
N ALA A 129 0.43 -2.00 -14.50
CA ALA A 129 1.62 -1.51 -13.83
C ALA A 129 2.85 -1.43 -14.74
N ALA A 130 3.72 -0.46 -14.44
CA ALA A 130 5.04 -0.35 -15.04
C ALA A 130 5.90 -1.59 -14.72
N ALA A 131 6.79 -1.95 -15.64
CA ALA A 131 7.55 -3.21 -15.55
C ALA A 131 8.47 -3.27 -14.31
N ASN A 132 9.01 -2.15 -13.85
CA ASN A 132 9.79 -2.05 -12.62
C ASN A 132 8.94 -2.42 -11.38
N ARG A 133 7.71 -1.93 -11.29
CA ARG A 133 6.78 -2.25 -10.19
C ARG A 133 6.41 -3.74 -10.19
N LYS A 134 6.15 -4.31 -11.36
CA LYS A 134 5.91 -5.77 -11.50
C LYS A 134 7.10 -6.59 -11.01
N ARG A 135 8.32 -6.23 -11.41
CA ARG A 135 9.55 -6.93 -10.96
C ARG A 135 9.76 -6.80 -9.45
N TRP A 136 9.55 -5.62 -8.88
CA TRP A 136 9.66 -5.41 -7.44
C TRP A 136 8.69 -6.30 -6.67
N TRP A 137 7.44 -6.38 -7.13
CA TRP A 137 6.40 -7.22 -6.54
C TRP A 137 6.70 -8.72 -6.67
N GLN A 138 7.13 -9.17 -7.85
CA GLN A 138 7.51 -10.57 -8.07
C GLN A 138 8.71 -10.99 -7.21
N GLY A 139 9.71 -10.13 -7.07
CA GLY A 139 10.85 -10.41 -6.20
C GLY A 139 10.50 -10.44 -4.73
N LEU A 140 9.34 -9.91 -4.30
CA LEU A 140 8.86 -10.04 -2.92
C LEU A 140 8.29 -11.45 -2.67
N LEU A 141 7.53 -11.97 -3.63
CA LEU A 141 6.81 -13.24 -3.53
C LEU A 141 7.65 -14.47 -3.96
N GLY A 142 8.77 -14.24 -4.66
CA GLY A 142 9.62 -15.30 -5.21
C GLY A 142 10.75 -15.78 -4.29
N ASP A 143 10.95 -15.14 -3.14
CA ASP A 143 12.00 -15.48 -2.15
C ASP A 143 11.48 -16.38 -0.99
N SER A 144 10.33 -17.05 -1.18
CA SER A 144 9.76 -18.03 -0.23
C SER A 144 10.37 -19.43 -0.35
#